data_AF-A0A2D4Q155-F1
#
_entry.id   AF-A0A2D4Q155-F1
#
_cell.length_a   1.000
_cell.length_b   1.000
_cell.length_c   1.000
_cell.angle_alpha   90.00
_cell.angle_beta   90.00
_cell.angle_gamma   90.00
#
_symmetry.space_group_name_H-M   'P 1'
#
loop_
_entity.id
_entity.type
_entity.pdbx_description
1 polymer ?
#
loop_
_entity_poly.entity_id
_entity_poly.type
_entity_poly.pdbx_seq_one_letter_code
_entity_poly.pdbx_strand_id
1 'polypeptide(L)'
;LQIPYEKAEDIRMQEIMKLAHEFLQNFCAGNQQNQALLHKHINLFLNPGILEAVTMQHIFMNNFQLCSEINERVVQHFVHCIETHGRNVQYIKFLQTIVKAEGKFIKKCQDMVMAELVNAGEDVLVFYNDRASFQTLVQMMRSERDRMDENSALMYHIHLVELLAVCTEGKNVYTEIKCNSLLPLDDIVRVVTHEDCIPEVKIAYINFLNHCYVDTEVEMKEIYTSNHMWKLFENFLVDICRTCNNTSDRKHADSILEKYVTEIVMSIVTTFFSSPFSDQSTTLQTRQPVFVQLLQGVFRVYHCNWLMPSQKASVESCIRVLSDVAKSRAIAIPVDLDSQVNNLFLKSHNIVQKTAMNWRMTARNAARRDSVMAASRDYRNIIE
;
A
#
# COMPACT_ATOMS: atom_id res chain seq x y z
N LEU A 1 -32.57 9.41 6.03
CA LEU A 1 -31.64 9.32 7.18
C LEU A 1 -32.16 10.03 8.43
N GLN A 2 -32.77 11.22 8.34
CA GLN A 2 -33.20 11.99 9.53
C GLN A 2 -34.51 11.52 10.19
N ILE A 3 -35.22 10.55 9.61
CA ILE A 3 -36.46 10.02 10.19
C ILE A 3 -36.10 9.26 11.47
N PRO A 4 -36.62 9.64 12.66
CA PRO A 4 -36.34 8.93 13.90
C PRO A 4 -36.88 7.50 13.87
N TYR A 5 -36.12 6.56 14.40
CA TYR A 5 -36.52 5.17 14.58
C TYR A 5 -35.74 4.52 15.71
N GLU A 6 -36.26 3.41 16.24
CA GLU A 6 -35.63 2.65 17.32
C GLU A 6 -34.49 1.79 16.76
N LYS A 7 -33.27 2.33 16.85
CA LYS A 7 -32.04 1.71 16.29
C LYS A 7 -31.76 0.30 16.81
N ALA A 8 -32.29 -0.12 17.96
CA ALA A 8 -32.04 -1.46 18.52
C ALA A 8 -33.14 -2.48 18.19
N GLU A 9 -34.34 -2.02 17.83
CA GLU A 9 -35.53 -2.87 17.75
C GLU A 9 -36.14 -2.92 16.34
N ASP A 10 -36.04 -1.84 15.56
CA ASP A 10 -36.61 -1.77 14.21
C ASP A 10 -35.64 -2.26 13.13
N ILE A 11 -35.54 -3.59 13.02
CA ILE A 11 -34.69 -4.28 12.03
C ILE A 11 -35.03 -3.86 10.60
N ARG A 12 -36.32 -3.63 10.28
CA ARG A 12 -36.72 -3.22 8.92
C ARG A 12 -36.21 -1.83 8.60
N MET A 13 -36.28 -0.90 9.55
CA MET A 13 -35.72 0.43 9.33
C MET A 13 -34.19 0.40 9.25
N GLN A 14 -33.49 -0.48 9.99
CA GLN A 14 -32.05 -0.69 9.82
C GLN A 14 -31.70 -1.13 8.39
N GLU A 15 -32.46 -2.08 7.81
CA GLU A 15 -32.26 -2.51 6.43
C GLU A 15 -32.48 -1.37 5.43
N ILE A 16 -33.55 -0.58 5.61
CA ILE A 16 -33.83 0.60 4.78
C ILE A 16 -32.69 1.62 4.89
N MET A 17 -32.17 1.86 6.10
CA MET A 17 -31.04 2.78 6.32
C MET A 17 -29.77 2.26 5.65
N LYS A 18 -29.48 0.96 5.73
CA LYS A 18 -28.35 0.34 5.02
C LYS A 18 -28.45 0.59 3.52
N LEU A 19 -29.61 0.33 2.91
CA LEU A 19 -29.85 0.57 1.48
C LEU A 19 -29.75 2.06 1.12
N ALA A 20 -30.22 2.96 2.00
CA ALA A 20 -30.08 4.39 1.79
C ALA A 20 -28.61 4.84 1.79
N HIS A 21 -27.79 4.30 2.70
CA HIS A 21 -26.35 4.56 2.72
C HIS A 21 -25.64 4.01 1.47
N GLU A 22 -25.98 2.78 1.05
CA GLU A 22 -25.46 2.17 -0.18
C GLU A 22 -25.84 2.97 -1.43
N PHE A 23 -27.06 3.49 -1.48
CA PHE A 23 -27.49 4.41 -2.55
C PHE A 23 -26.61 5.66 -2.59
N LEU A 24 -26.35 6.31 -1.44
CA LEU A 24 -25.53 7.52 -1.37
C LEU A 24 -24.07 7.25 -1.76
N GLN A 25 -23.53 6.09 -1.36
CA GLN A 25 -22.18 5.65 -1.72
C GLN A 25 -22.05 5.48 -3.24
N ASN A 26 -23.00 4.80 -3.87
CA ASN A 26 -23.05 4.64 -5.32
C ASN A 26 -23.31 5.97 -6.05
N PHE A 27 -24.12 6.85 -5.48
CA PHE A 27 -24.42 8.17 -6.04
C PHE A 27 -23.16 9.03 -6.18
N CYS A 28 -22.24 8.97 -5.22
CA CYS A 28 -21.00 9.77 -5.26
C CYS A 28 -19.77 9.01 -5.80
N ALA A 29 -19.86 7.69 -6.00
CA ALA A 29 -18.75 6.86 -6.48
C ALA A 29 -18.17 7.39 -7.81
N GLY A 30 -16.89 7.81 -7.77
CA GLY A 30 -16.19 8.34 -8.93
C GLY A 30 -16.74 9.65 -9.50
N ASN A 31 -17.64 10.33 -8.79
CA ASN A 31 -18.25 11.58 -9.23
C ASN A 31 -17.98 12.72 -8.24
N GLN A 32 -16.98 13.55 -8.57
CA GLN A 32 -16.52 14.65 -7.71
C GLN A 32 -17.61 15.71 -7.42
N GLN A 33 -18.53 15.94 -8.37
CA GLN A 33 -19.63 16.90 -8.17
C GLN A 33 -20.65 16.37 -7.15
N ASN A 34 -21.00 15.08 -7.24
CA ASN A 34 -21.90 14.43 -6.30
C ASN A 34 -21.25 14.29 -4.91
N GLN A 35 -19.95 14.02 -4.85
CA GLN A 35 -19.19 14.08 -3.60
C GLN A 35 -19.27 15.47 -2.96
N ALA A 36 -19.04 16.54 -3.73
CA ALA A 36 -19.16 17.91 -3.24
C ALA A 36 -20.59 18.27 -2.81
N LEU A 37 -21.62 17.71 -3.47
CA LEU A 37 -23.02 17.88 -3.07
C LEU A 37 -23.30 17.24 -1.71
N LEU A 38 -22.86 16.00 -1.50
CA LEU A 38 -23.02 15.31 -0.21
C LEU A 38 -22.19 15.98 0.89
N HIS A 39 -20.99 16.47 0.57
CA HIS A 39 -20.11 17.17 1.50
C HIS A 39 -20.77 18.42 2.11
N LYS A 40 -21.64 19.12 1.38
CA LYS A 40 -22.42 20.25 1.94
C LYS A 40 -23.31 19.84 3.13
N HIS A 41 -23.62 18.56 3.24
CA HIS A 41 -24.43 17.97 4.31
C HIS A 41 -23.63 17.02 5.21
N ILE A 42 -22.30 17.17 5.28
CA ILE A 42 -21.37 16.33 6.05
C ILE A 42 -21.80 16.09 7.50
N ASN A 43 -22.41 17.09 8.15
CA ASN A 43 -22.86 17.02 9.54
C ASN A 43 -23.91 15.92 9.78
N LEU A 44 -24.64 15.48 8.74
CA LEU A 44 -25.56 14.34 8.84
C LEU A 44 -24.84 13.02 9.09
N PHE A 45 -23.56 12.93 8.72
CA PHE A 45 -22.74 11.73 8.82
C PHE A 45 -21.69 11.80 9.94
N LEU A 46 -21.62 12.91 10.69
CA LEU A 46 -20.77 13.01 11.89
C LEU A 46 -21.46 12.38 13.10
N ASN A 47 -21.83 11.11 12.96
CA ASN A 47 -22.39 10.29 14.02
C ASN A 47 -21.49 9.05 14.24
N PRO A 48 -21.57 8.38 15.41
CA PRO A 48 -20.77 7.18 15.69
C PRO A 48 -21.24 5.90 14.99
N GLY A 49 -21.96 6.02 13.88
CA GLY A 49 -22.47 4.86 13.16
C GLY A 49 -21.50 4.39 12.08
N ILE A 50 -21.42 3.06 11.90
CA ILE A 50 -20.50 2.45 10.92
C ILE A 50 -20.94 2.77 9.48
N LEU A 51 -22.24 2.83 9.21
CA LEU A 51 -22.77 3.19 7.89
C LEU A 51 -22.38 4.63 7.51
N GLU A 52 -22.42 5.53 8.48
CA GLU A 52 -21.99 6.92 8.33
C GLU A 52 -20.49 7.01 8.04
N ALA A 53 -19.65 6.24 8.74
CA ALA A 53 -18.21 6.18 8.46
C ALA A 53 -17.92 5.71 7.03
N VAL A 54 -18.60 4.65 6.55
CA VAL A 54 -18.43 4.15 5.18
C VAL A 54 -18.93 5.15 4.14
N THR A 55 -20.06 5.83 4.38
CA THR A 55 -20.54 6.90 3.48
C THR A 55 -19.58 8.08 3.47
N MET A 56 -19.03 8.47 4.61
CA MET A 56 -17.99 9.50 4.73
C MET A 56 -16.74 9.13 3.95
N GLN A 57 -16.31 7.87 4.01
CA GLN A 57 -15.21 7.37 3.18
C GLN A 57 -15.47 7.63 1.70
N HIS A 58 -16.65 7.28 1.18
CA HIS A 58 -17.01 7.45 -0.24
C HIS A 58 -17.11 8.92 -0.67
N ILE A 59 -17.55 9.81 0.22
CA ILE A 59 -17.61 11.25 -0.04
C ILE A 59 -16.20 11.81 -0.32
N PHE A 60 -15.18 11.37 0.43
CA PHE A 60 -13.81 11.86 0.29
C PHE A 60 -12.94 11.01 -0.66
N MET A 61 -13.38 9.80 -1.01
CA MET A 61 -12.60 8.83 -1.79
C MET A 61 -12.12 9.41 -3.11
N ASN A 62 -10.79 9.40 -3.32
CA ASN A 62 -10.14 9.92 -4.52
C ASN A 62 -10.56 11.35 -4.91
N ASN A 63 -10.82 12.22 -3.91
CA ASN A 63 -11.15 13.62 -4.13
C ASN A 63 -10.14 14.54 -3.42
N PHE A 64 -9.10 14.94 -4.15
CA PHE A 64 -8.01 15.73 -3.57
C PHE A 64 -8.48 17.07 -2.99
N GLN A 65 -9.45 17.72 -3.64
CA GLN A 65 -9.97 19.01 -3.20
C GLN A 65 -10.65 18.90 -1.82
N LEU A 66 -11.57 17.95 -1.68
CA LEU A 66 -12.31 17.76 -0.43
C LEU A 66 -11.37 17.34 0.70
N CYS A 67 -10.45 16.40 0.46
CA CYS A 67 -9.49 15.98 1.47
C CYS A 67 -8.58 17.15 1.90
N SER A 68 -8.13 18.00 0.97
CA SER A 68 -7.26 19.15 1.32
C SER A 68 -7.95 20.21 2.17
N GLU A 69 -9.27 20.35 2.04
CA GLU A 69 -10.10 21.32 2.77
C GLU A 69 -10.75 20.74 4.03
N ILE A 70 -10.44 19.48 4.39
CA ILE A 70 -11.08 18.83 5.52
C ILE A 70 -10.86 19.62 6.82
N ASN A 71 -11.93 19.71 7.61
CA ASN A 71 -11.91 20.34 8.91
C ASN A 71 -11.38 19.36 9.96
N GLU A 72 -10.48 19.84 10.83
CA GLU A 72 -9.90 19.08 11.94
C GLU A 72 -10.96 18.40 12.84
N ARG A 73 -12.11 19.04 13.04
CA ARG A 73 -13.23 18.46 13.81
C ARG A 73 -13.74 17.13 13.25
N VAL A 74 -13.64 16.93 11.94
CA VAL A 74 -14.03 15.65 11.32
C VAL A 74 -13.04 14.56 11.71
N VAL A 75 -11.74 14.86 11.71
CA VAL A 75 -10.69 13.92 12.15
C VAL A 75 -10.87 13.58 13.63
N GLN A 76 -11.03 14.61 14.48
CA GLN A 76 -11.28 14.46 15.91
C GLN A 76 -12.51 13.59 16.19
N HIS A 77 -13.61 13.81 15.46
CA HIS A 77 -14.82 12.99 15.60
C HIS A 77 -14.55 11.51 15.36
N PHE A 78 -13.83 11.16 14.29
CA PHE A 78 -13.57 9.75 13.96
C PHE A 78 -12.54 9.09 14.89
N VAL A 79 -11.54 9.83 15.36
CA VAL A 79 -10.63 9.34 16.41
C VAL A 79 -11.40 9.12 17.71
N HIS A 80 -12.27 10.06 18.09
CA HIS A 80 -13.11 9.91 19.28
C HIS A 80 -14.11 8.75 19.17
N CYS A 81 -14.64 8.47 17.98
CA CYS A 81 -15.49 7.31 17.75
C CYS A 81 -14.74 5.99 18.01
N ILE A 82 -13.44 5.92 17.69
CA ILE A 82 -12.62 4.75 17.99
C ILE A 82 -12.47 4.57 19.52
N GLU A 83 -12.18 5.67 20.24
CA GLU A 83 -12.03 5.65 21.71
C GLU A 83 -13.31 5.20 22.42
N THR A 84 -14.46 5.73 21.98
CA THR A 84 -15.72 5.60 22.75
C THR A 84 -16.66 4.51 22.25
N HIS A 85 -16.61 4.16 20.97
CA HIS A 85 -17.50 3.19 20.34
C HIS A 85 -16.76 1.93 19.87
N GLY A 86 -15.45 1.86 20.14
CA GLY A 86 -14.62 0.70 19.87
C GLY A 86 -13.83 0.77 18.57
N ARG A 87 -12.81 -0.08 18.51
CA ARG A 87 -11.80 -0.17 17.45
C ARG A 87 -12.34 -0.80 16.17
N ASN A 88 -13.24 -0.09 15.50
CA ASN A 88 -13.79 -0.53 14.22
C ASN A 88 -12.91 -0.07 13.04
N VAL A 89 -12.67 -1.00 12.12
CA VAL A 89 -11.85 -0.79 10.91
C VAL A 89 -12.36 0.33 10.01
N GLN A 90 -13.68 0.55 9.93
CA GLN A 90 -14.25 1.55 9.01
C GLN A 90 -13.85 2.98 9.38
N TYR A 91 -13.64 3.27 10.67
CA TYR A 91 -13.11 4.57 11.12
C TYR A 91 -11.67 4.77 10.63
N ILE A 92 -10.82 3.74 10.73
CA ILE A 92 -9.44 3.78 10.23
C ILE A 92 -9.41 3.95 8.70
N LYS A 93 -10.27 3.22 7.96
CA LYS A 93 -10.38 3.35 6.50
C LYS A 93 -10.78 4.75 6.06
N PHE A 94 -11.64 5.44 6.82
CA PHE A 94 -11.92 6.85 6.58
C PHE A 94 -10.66 7.71 6.76
N LEU A 95 -9.93 7.54 7.87
CA LEU A 95 -8.69 8.27 8.13
C LEU A 95 -7.62 8.03 7.04
N GLN A 96 -7.50 6.78 6.55
CA GLN A 96 -6.63 6.43 5.41
C GLN A 96 -7.03 7.15 4.11
N THR A 97 -8.33 7.31 3.89
CA THR A 97 -8.87 7.93 2.67
C THR A 97 -8.55 9.42 2.60
N ILE A 98 -8.52 10.12 3.73
CA ILE A 98 -8.30 11.58 3.77
C ILE A 98 -6.81 11.95 3.70
N VAL A 99 -5.89 11.05 4.05
CA VAL A 99 -4.44 11.32 4.01
C VAL A 99 -3.85 11.19 2.60
N LYS A 100 -4.46 10.40 1.71
CA LYS A 100 -4.01 10.17 0.33
C LYS A 100 -5.18 10.13 -0.65
N ALA A 101 -5.18 11.03 -1.63
CA ALA A 101 -6.22 11.12 -2.66
C ALA A 101 -5.61 11.33 -4.04
N GLU A 102 -6.17 10.68 -5.08
CA GLU A 102 -5.68 10.78 -6.47
C GLU A 102 -4.18 10.44 -6.63
N GLY A 103 -3.67 9.52 -5.78
CA GLY A 103 -2.25 9.16 -5.74
C GLY A 103 -1.34 10.22 -5.12
N LYS A 104 -1.89 11.31 -4.57
CA LYS A 104 -1.15 12.37 -3.89
C LYS A 104 -1.37 12.31 -2.39
N PHE A 105 -0.29 12.47 -1.64
CA PHE A 105 -0.32 12.59 -0.18
C PHE A 105 -0.66 14.03 0.22
N ILE A 106 -1.41 14.18 1.31
CA ILE A 106 -1.87 15.50 1.78
C ILE A 106 -1.22 15.75 3.15
N LYS A 107 -0.06 16.41 3.17
CA LYS A 107 0.75 16.62 4.39
C LYS A 107 -0.05 17.17 5.58
N LYS A 108 -0.91 18.17 5.33
CA LYS A 108 -1.81 18.73 6.36
C LYS A 108 -2.70 17.65 7.01
N CYS A 109 -3.26 16.74 6.22
CA CYS A 109 -4.08 15.65 6.74
C CYS A 109 -3.26 14.60 7.48
N GLN A 110 -2.07 14.25 6.95
CA GLN A 110 -1.14 13.35 7.63
C GLN A 110 -0.79 13.89 9.04
N ASP A 111 -0.46 15.18 9.14
CA ASP A 111 -0.10 15.83 10.40
C ASP A 111 -1.27 15.84 11.40
N MET A 112 -2.47 16.22 10.94
CA MET A 112 -3.69 16.23 11.77
C MET A 112 -4.03 14.82 12.28
N VAL A 113 -4.08 13.83 11.38
CA VAL A 113 -4.38 12.43 11.75
C VAL A 113 -3.33 11.91 12.74
N MET A 114 -2.04 12.10 12.47
CA MET A 114 -0.98 11.63 13.35
C MET A 114 -1.03 12.32 14.73
N ALA A 115 -1.36 13.61 14.78
CA ALA A 115 -1.52 14.33 16.04
C ALA A 115 -2.66 13.76 16.89
N GLU A 116 -3.84 13.57 16.29
CA GLU A 116 -5.02 13.06 17.00
C GLU A 116 -4.83 11.59 17.44
N LEU A 117 -4.22 10.74 16.61
CA LEU A 117 -3.90 9.35 17.00
C LEU A 117 -2.96 9.28 18.21
N VAL A 118 -1.92 10.13 18.25
CA VAL A 118 -0.99 10.18 19.39
C VAL A 118 -1.66 10.73 20.63
N ASN A 119 -2.53 11.73 20.49
CA ASN A 119 -3.28 12.29 21.61
C ASN A 119 -4.21 11.26 22.25
N ALA A 120 -4.86 10.43 21.44
CA ALA A 120 -5.74 9.34 21.91
C ALA A 120 -4.97 8.18 22.57
N GLY A 121 -3.68 8.01 22.26
CA GLY A 121 -2.82 7.04 22.91
C GLY A 121 -3.31 5.60 22.75
N GLU A 122 -3.20 4.79 23.81
CA GLU A 122 -3.47 3.34 23.79
C GLU A 122 -4.93 2.96 23.51
N ASP A 123 -5.87 3.90 23.68
CA ASP A 123 -7.28 3.65 23.33
C ASP A 123 -7.46 3.40 21.82
N VAL A 124 -6.61 4.03 21.00
CA VAL A 124 -6.60 3.91 19.55
C VAL A 124 -5.38 3.12 19.05
N LEU A 125 -4.20 3.42 19.57
CA LEU A 125 -2.91 2.87 19.15
C LEU A 125 -2.62 1.54 19.85
N VAL A 126 -2.88 0.43 19.16
CA VAL A 126 -2.65 -0.92 19.70
C VAL A 126 -1.47 -1.58 19.01
N PHE A 127 -0.38 -1.74 19.75
CA PHE A 127 0.83 -2.43 19.30
C PHE A 127 1.11 -3.67 20.14
N TYR A 128 1.66 -4.71 19.51
CA TYR A 128 1.95 -6.01 20.11
C TYR A 128 3.46 -6.17 20.35
N ASN A 129 4.03 -5.25 21.14
CA ASN A 129 5.48 -5.04 21.26
C ASN A 129 6.13 -5.85 22.39
N ASP A 130 5.40 -6.15 23.47
CA ASP A 130 5.92 -7.01 24.54
C ASP A 130 5.74 -8.50 24.20
N ARG A 131 6.40 -9.38 24.97
CA ARG A 131 6.40 -10.82 24.71
C ARG A 131 5.00 -11.44 24.75
N ALA A 132 4.14 -11.00 25.66
CA ALA A 132 2.80 -11.59 25.82
C ALA A 132 1.87 -11.10 24.71
N SER A 133 1.85 -9.79 24.45
CA SER A 133 1.04 -9.23 23.36
C SER A 133 1.50 -9.75 21.99
N PHE A 134 2.80 -9.92 21.75
CA PHE A 134 3.29 -10.52 20.51
C PHE A 134 2.78 -11.95 20.30
N GLN A 135 2.69 -12.78 21.35
CA GLN A 135 2.09 -14.11 21.24
C GLN A 135 0.59 -14.05 20.90
N THR A 136 -0.12 -13.05 21.41
CA THR A 136 -1.52 -12.79 21.02
C THR A 136 -1.63 -12.47 19.53
N LEU A 137 -0.75 -11.62 18.99
CA LEU A 137 -0.72 -11.31 17.55
C LEU A 137 -0.49 -12.58 16.71
N VAL A 138 0.48 -13.41 17.11
CA VAL A 138 0.74 -14.71 16.46
C VAL A 138 -0.49 -15.63 16.52
N GLN A 139 -1.17 -15.70 17.66
CA GLN A 139 -2.40 -16.50 17.80
C GLN A 139 -3.51 -16.01 16.87
N MET A 140 -3.70 -14.69 16.75
CA MET A 140 -4.68 -14.13 15.82
C MET A 140 -4.33 -14.44 14.36
N MET A 141 -3.05 -14.35 13.97
CA MET A 141 -2.61 -14.72 12.61
C MET A 141 -2.85 -16.20 12.27
N ARG A 142 -2.81 -17.09 13.26
CA ARG A 142 -3.09 -18.52 13.11
C ARG A 142 -4.58 -18.85 13.10
N SER A 143 -5.43 -17.94 13.56
CA SER A 143 -6.86 -18.13 13.71
C SER A 143 -7.59 -17.76 12.42
N GLU A 144 -8.18 -18.75 11.74
CA GLU A 144 -8.94 -18.48 10.52
C GLU A 144 -10.13 -17.54 10.77
N ARG A 145 -10.75 -17.65 11.94
CA ARG A 145 -11.85 -16.77 12.36
C ARG A 145 -11.41 -15.31 12.40
N ASP A 146 -10.26 -15.03 13.01
CA ASP A 146 -9.77 -13.65 13.14
C ASP A 146 -9.32 -13.09 11.79
N ARG A 147 -8.80 -13.93 10.89
CA ARG A 147 -8.45 -13.52 9.52
C ARG A 147 -9.65 -13.22 8.63
N MET A 148 -10.77 -13.93 8.83
CA MET A 148 -11.97 -13.78 8.00
C MET A 148 -12.94 -12.71 8.52
N ASP A 149 -12.84 -12.33 9.79
CA ASP A 149 -13.66 -11.26 10.37
C ASP A 149 -13.05 -9.88 10.08
N GLU A 150 -13.72 -9.11 9.21
CA GLU A 150 -13.31 -7.74 8.86
C GLU A 150 -13.26 -6.77 10.04
N ASN A 151 -13.91 -7.10 11.16
CA ASN A 151 -13.92 -6.29 12.38
C ASN A 151 -13.04 -6.89 13.49
N SER A 152 -12.18 -7.87 13.18
CA SER A 152 -11.29 -8.47 14.17
C SER A 152 -10.21 -7.49 14.65
N ALA A 153 -9.64 -7.78 15.82
CA ALA A 153 -8.50 -7.03 16.35
C ALA A 153 -7.27 -7.12 15.41
N LEU A 154 -7.10 -8.24 14.69
CA LEU A 154 -6.07 -8.41 13.68
C LEU A 154 -6.27 -7.45 12.51
N MET A 155 -7.48 -7.37 11.97
CA MET A 155 -7.81 -6.46 10.86
C MET A 155 -7.66 -5.00 11.26
N TYR A 156 -8.07 -4.64 12.48
CA TYR A 156 -7.83 -3.31 13.03
C TYR A 156 -6.34 -2.99 13.11
N HIS A 157 -5.53 -3.92 13.62
CA HIS A 157 -4.08 -3.72 13.74
C HIS A 157 -3.40 -3.58 12.37
N ILE A 158 -3.77 -4.39 11.38
CA ILE A 158 -3.25 -4.28 9.99
C ILE A 158 -3.56 -2.89 9.44
N HIS A 159 -4.81 -2.44 9.49
CA HIS A 159 -5.19 -1.13 8.97
C HIS A 159 -4.60 0.04 9.77
N LEU A 160 -4.37 -0.14 11.08
CA LEU A 160 -3.67 0.85 11.89
C LEU A 160 -2.23 1.04 11.38
N VAL A 161 -1.47 -0.05 11.19
CA VAL A 161 -0.09 0.02 10.68
C VAL A 161 -0.05 0.59 9.25
N GLU A 162 -1.02 0.22 8.40
CA GLU A 162 -1.17 0.82 7.07
C GLU A 162 -1.44 2.32 7.13
N LEU A 163 -2.30 2.78 8.05
CA LEU A 163 -2.58 4.22 8.23
C LEU A 163 -1.30 4.97 8.60
N LEU A 164 -0.52 4.42 9.55
CA LEU A 164 0.76 5.01 9.94
C LEU A 164 1.74 5.06 8.76
N ALA A 165 1.79 4.00 7.94
CA ALA A 165 2.62 3.97 6.75
C ALA A 165 2.26 5.09 5.77
N VAL A 166 0.96 5.27 5.46
CA VAL A 166 0.48 6.32 4.56
C VAL A 166 0.66 7.72 5.17
N CYS A 167 0.63 7.85 6.50
CA CYS A 167 0.98 9.11 7.18
C CYS A 167 2.44 9.52 6.94
N THR A 168 3.37 8.56 6.84
CA THR A 168 4.81 8.81 6.59
C THR A 168 5.19 8.90 5.12
N GLU A 169 4.34 8.42 4.21
CA GLU A 169 4.61 8.43 2.78
C GLU A 169 4.75 9.88 2.24
N GLY A 170 5.71 10.11 1.35
CA GLY A 170 5.97 11.45 0.80
C GLY A 170 6.88 12.34 1.66
N LYS A 171 7.74 11.72 2.48
CA LYS A 171 8.82 12.37 3.24
C LYS A 171 8.30 13.45 4.19
N ASN A 172 7.53 13.00 5.18
CA ASN A 172 6.94 13.88 6.18
C ASN A 172 7.63 13.66 7.54
N VAL A 173 8.73 14.40 7.75
CA VAL A 173 9.60 14.34 8.94
C VAL A 173 8.83 14.30 10.26
N TYR A 174 7.79 15.14 10.41
CA TYR A 174 7.03 15.23 11.64
C TYR A 174 6.36 13.89 11.98
N THR A 175 5.72 13.28 10.98
CA THR A 175 5.06 11.98 11.14
C THR A 175 6.07 10.83 11.27
N GLU A 176 7.19 10.88 10.52
CA GLU A 176 8.28 9.89 10.57
C GLU A 176 8.87 9.78 11.99
N ILE A 177 9.19 10.92 12.63
CA ILE A 177 9.74 10.95 13.99
C ILE A 177 8.76 10.30 14.98
N LYS A 178 7.47 10.65 14.90
CA LYS A 178 6.45 10.09 15.79
C LYS A 178 6.24 8.59 15.57
N CYS A 179 6.08 8.18 14.31
CA CYS A 179 5.88 6.78 13.93
C CYS A 179 7.06 5.89 14.33
N ASN A 180 8.30 6.36 14.16
CA ASN A 180 9.50 5.63 14.57
C ASN A 180 9.47 5.28 16.06
N SER A 181 8.98 6.19 16.92
CA SER A 181 8.86 5.93 18.36
C SER A 181 7.75 4.95 18.73
N LEU A 182 6.72 4.81 17.89
CA LEU A 182 5.57 3.93 18.12
C LEU A 182 5.84 2.48 17.70
N LEU A 183 6.56 2.29 16.59
CA LEU A 183 6.86 0.97 16.05
C LEU A 183 8.34 0.84 15.65
N PRO A 184 9.21 0.46 16.61
CA PRO A 184 10.65 0.36 16.38
C PRO A 184 11.06 -0.70 15.36
N LEU A 185 12.24 -0.53 14.77
CA LEU A 185 12.80 -1.44 13.75
C LEU A 185 12.90 -2.89 14.26
N ASP A 186 13.29 -3.10 15.51
CA ASP A 186 13.37 -4.43 16.14
C ASP A 186 12.03 -5.17 16.11
N ASP A 187 10.94 -4.48 16.45
CA ASP A 187 9.59 -5.06 16.49
C ASP A 187 9.10 -5.38 15.07
N ILE A 188 9.39 -4.52 14.09
CA ILE A 188 9.09 -4.79 12.67
C ILE A 188 9.77 -6.08 12.22
N VAL A 189 11.08 -6.20 12.44
CA VAL A 189 11.85 -7.39 12.03
C VAL A 189 11.34 -8.63 12.75
N ARG A 190 11.01 -8.53 14.04
CA ARG A 190 10.48 -9.65 14.82
C ARG A 190 9.14 -10.14 14.28
N VAL A 191 8.23 -9.24 13.93
CA VAL A 191 6.92 -9.59 13.37
C VAL A 191 7.05 -10.20 11.98
N VAL A 192 7.77 -9.55 11.06
CA VAL A 192 7.84 -9.98 9.65
C VAL A 192 8.59 -11.31 9.50
N THR A 193 9.63 -11.53 10.31
CA THR A 193 10.43 -12.76 10.22
C THR A 193 9.82 -13.96 10.93
N HIS A 194 8.71 -13.79 11.67
CA HIS A 194 8.04 -14.90 12.33
C HIS A 194 7.45 -15.88 11.31
N GLU A 195 7.53 -17.19 11.59
CA GLU A 195 7.11 -18.25 10.66
C GLU A 195 5.60 -18.22 10.35
N ASP A 196 4.79 -17.87 11.34
CA ASP A 196 3.33 -17.71 11.22
C ASP A 196 2.88 -16.32 10.71
N CYS A 197 3.80 -15.46 10.26
CA CYS A 197 3.44 -14.13 9.77
C CYS A 197 2.74 -14.21 8.40
N ILE A 198 1.50 -13.73 8.34
CA ILE A 198 0.67 -13.77 7.13
C ILE A 198 0.99 -12.62 6.16
N PRO A 199 0.78 -12.78 4.83
CA PRO A 199 1.10 -11.76 3.84
C PRO A 199 0.48 -10.38 4.09
N GLU A 200 -0.73 -10.30 4.63
CA GLU A 200 -1.44 -9.06 4.96
C GLU A 200 -0.66 -8.23 5.99
N VAL A 201 -0.18 -8.87 7.05
CA VAL A 201 0.65 -8.24 8.08
C VAL A 201 1.99 -7.83 7.47
N LYS A 202 2.61 -8.69 6.64
CA LYS A 202 3.87 -8.35 5.95
C LYS A 202 3.73 -7.13 5.05
N ILE A 203 2.61 -6.98 4.32
CA ILE A 203 2.33 -5.81 3.48
C ILE A 203 2.31 -4.55 4.33
N ALA A 204 1.54 -4.53 5.41
CA ALA A 204 1.41 -3.36 6.29
C ALA A 204 2.77 -2.95 6.90
N TYR A 205 3.46 -3.92 7.50
CA TYR A 205 4.73 -3.68 8.19
C TYR A 205 5.88 -3.28 7.25
N ILE A 206 5.98 -3.89 6.06
CA ILE A 206 7.04 -3.55 5.10
C ILE A 206 6.76 -2.22 4.39
N ASN A 207 5.50 -1.87 4.13
CA ASN A 207 5.18 -0.52 3.67
C ASN A 207 5.53 0.54 4.73
N PHE A 208 5.19 0.27 6.00
CA PHE A 208 5.60 1.13 7.10
C PHE A 208 7.12 1.28 7.17
N LEU A 209 7.88 0.17 7.12
CA LEU A 209 9.33 0.19 7.10
C LEU A 209 9.88 1.00 5.91
N ASN A 210 9.32 0.80 4.73
CA ASN A 210 9.75 1.51 3.52
C ASN A 210 9.58 3.02 3.68
N HIS A 211 8.42 3.48 4.14
CA HIS A 211 8.13 4.93 4.21
C HIS A 211 8.65 5.62 5.49
N CYS A 212 8.76 4.90 6.61
CA CYS A 212 9.17 5.46 7.89
C CYS A 212 10.67 5.27 8.20
N TYR A 213 11.38 4.39 7.47
CA TYR A 213 12.81 4.15 7.69
C TYR A 213 13.67 4.22 6.42
N VAL A 214 13.19 3.76 5.26
CA VAL A 214 14.02 3.62 4.04
C VAL A 214 13.92 4.85 3.14
N ASP A 215 12.71 5.29 2.80
CA ASP A 215 12.39 6.45 1.96
C ASP A 215 11.98 7.67 2.80
N THR A 216 12.80 7.99 3.79
CA THR A 216 12.55 9.10 4.72
C THR A 216 13.18 10.40 4.22
N GLU A 217 12.74 11.52 4.80
CA GLU A 217 13.43 12.81 4.61
C GLU A 217 14.76 12.83 5.35
N VAL A 218 14.76 12.37 6.61
CA VAL A 218 15.96 12.25 7.44
C VAL A 218 16.46 10.82 7.39
N GLU A 219 17.70 10.68 6.94
CA GLU A 219 18.32 9.38 6.74
C GLU A 219 18.48 8.59 8.06
N MET A 220 18.01 7.33 8.06
CA MET A 220 18.10 6.42 9.19
C MET A 220 19.32 5.50 9.06
N LYS A 221 20.50 5.93 9.53
CA LYS A 221 21.76 5.17 9.41
C LYS A 221 21.68 3.72 9.90
N GLU A 222 20.84 3.45 10.89
CA GLU A 222 20.67 2.13 11.50
C GLU A 222 20.31 1.04 10.49
N ILE A 223 19.53 1.35 9.45
CA ILE A 223 19.11 0.34 8.46
C ILE A 223 20.27 -0.17 7.60
N TYR A 224 21.37 0.60 7.49
CA TYR A 224 22.54 0.27 6.70
C TYR A 224 23.68 -0.35 7.53
N THR A 225 23.72 -0.08 8.83
CA THR A 225 24.77 -0.53 9.75
C THR A 225 24.38 -1.78 10.54
N SER A 226 23.07 -2.01 10.75
CA SER A 226 22.57 -3.17 11.49
C SER A 226 22.31 -4.39 10.59
N ASN A 227 22.00 -5.54 11.21
CA ASN A 227 21.61 -6.76 10.49
C ASN A 227 20.11 -6.82 10.14
N HIS A 228 19.31 -5.82 10.51
CA HIS A 228 17.85 -5.84 10.37
C HIS A 228 17.38 -6.05 8.94
N MET A 229 17.84 -5.21 8.01
CA MET A 229 17.48 -5.33 6.59
C MET A 229 17.96 -6.65 5.97
N TRP A 230 19.11 -7.16 6.39
CA TRP A 230 19.63 -8.44 5.91
C TRP A 230 18.79 -9.64 6.35
N LYS A 231 18.32 -9.65 7.61
CA LYS A 231 17.35 -10.66 8.09
C LYS A 231 16.04 -10.60 7.29
N LEU A 232 15.58 -9.39 6.95
CA LEU A 232 14.40 -9.21 6.12
C LEU A 232 14.61 -9.70 4.69
N PHE A 233 15.77 -9.43 4.07
CA PHE A 233 16.08 -9.95 2.73
C PHE A 233 16.14 -11.48 2.71
N GLU A 234 16.70 -12.11 3.74
CA GLU A 234 16.66 -13.58 3.90
C GLU A 234 15.21 -14.09 4.02
N ASN A 235 14.33 -13.39 4.74
CA ASN A 235 12.91 -13.73 4.82
C ASN A 235 12.19 -13.54 3.47
N PHE A 236 12.45 -12.44 2.77
CA PHE A 236 11.86 -12.16 1.45
C PHE A 236 12.24 -13.23 0.43
N LEU A 237 13.44 -13.80 0.51
CA LEU A 237 13.86 -14.92 -0.36
C LEU A 237 12.97 -16.15 -0.20
N VAL A 238 12.50 -16.44 1.02
CA VAL A 238 11.57 -17.55 1.28
C VAL A 238 10.24 -17.28 0.58
N ASP A 239 9.69 -16.07 0.72
CA ASP A 239 8.43 -15.69 0.10
C ASP A 239 8.52 -15.63 -1.44
N ILE A 240 9.60 -15.07 -1.98
CA ILE A 240 9.91 -15.07 -3.42
C ILE A 240 9.95 -16.50 -3.96
N CYS A 241 10.60 -17.42 -3.26
CA CYS A 241 10.68 -18.82 -3.66
C CYS A 241 9.30 -19.49 -3.66
N ARG A 242 8.48 -19.26 -2.62
CA ARG A 242 7.09 -19.76 -2.54
C ARG A 242 6.25 -19.27 -3.73
N THR A 243 6.32 -17.97 -4.02
CA THR A 243 5.61 -17.35 -5.16
C THR A 243 6.06 -17.92 -6.51
N CYS A 244 7.34 -18.19 -6.70
CA CYS A 244 7.86 -18.76 -7.95
C CYS A 244 7.50 -20.24 -8.14
N ASN A 245 7.32 -21.00 -7.06
CA ASN A 245 7.07 -22.45 -7.13
C ASN A 245 5.57 -22.78 -7.29
N ASN A 246 4.67 -21.89 -6.88
CA ASN A 246 3.21 -22.06 -6.99
C ASN A 246 2.66 -21.64 -8.37
N THR A 247 3.24 -22.17 -9.45
CA THR A 247 2.91 -21.75 -10.83
C THR A 247 1.88 -22.62 -11.56
N SER A 248 1.60 -23.84 -11.07
CA SER A 248 0.76 -24.83 -11.76
C SER A 248 -0.73 -24.73 -11.42
N ASP A 249 -1.10 -24.45 -10.16
CA ASP A 249 -2.50 -24.33 -9.73
C ASP A 249 -2.91 -22.87 -9.52
N ARG A 250 -3.21 -22.18 -10.62
CA ARG A 250 -3.62 -20.76 -10.59
C ARG A 250 -4.98 -20.52 -9.94
N LYS A 251 -5.82 -21.56 -9.76
CA LYS A 251 -7.15 -21.42 -9.14
C LYS A 251 -7.06 -21.24 -7.63
N HIS A 252 -5.98 -21.72 -7.02
CA HIS A 252 -5.69 -21.60 -5.59
C HIS A 252 -4.43 -20.79 -5.33
N ALA A 253 -4.09 -19.86 -6.24
CA ALA A 253 -2.96 -18.97 -6.07
C ALA A 253 -3.22 -18.00 -4.90
N ASP A 254 -2.21 -17.83 -4.05
CA ASP A 254 -2.21 -16.82 -2.99
C ASP A 254 -1.94 -15.44 -3.61
N SER A 255 -3.01 -14.75 -3.98
CA SER A 255 -2.95 -13.45 -4.65
C SER A 255 -2.36 -12.35 -3.75
N ILE A 256 -2.47 -12.49 -2.43
CA ILE A 256 -1.96 -11.52 -1.46
C ILE A 256 -0.44 -11.69 -1.34
N LEU A 257 0.06 -12.92 -1.25
CA LEU A 257 1.50 -13.21 -1.29
C LEU A 257 2.13 -12.76 -2.63
N GLU A 258 1.44 -12.99 -3.75
CA GLU A 258 1.89 -12.52 -5.06
C GLU A 258 2.02 -11.00 -5.10
N LYS A 259 1.00 -10.28 -4.62
CA LYS A 259 1.02 -8.82 -4.51
C LYS A 259 2.14 -8.34 -3.59
N TYR A 260 2.27 -8.94 -2.42
CA TYR A 260 3.36 -8.65 -1.47
C TYR A 260 4.73 -8.76 -2.13
N VAL A 261 5.02 -9.86 -2.81
CA VAL A 261 6.31 -10.09 -3.46
C VAL A 261 6.52 -9.16 -4.64
N THR A 262 5.53 -8.97 -5.51
CA THR A 262 5.69 -8.26 -6.78
C THR A 262 5.61 -6.73 -6.66
N GLU A 263 4.98 -6.22 -5.61
CA GLU A 263 4.83 -4.78 -5.36
C GLU A 263 5.68 -4.34 -4.16
N ILE A 264 5.42 -4.91 -2.98
CA ILE A 264 5.98 -4.40 -1.72
C ILE A 264 7.46 -4.76 -1.56
N VAL A 265 7.82 -6.04 -1.75
CA VAL A 265 9.21 -6.50 -1.69
C VAL A 265 10.04 -5.84 -2.80
N MET A 266 9.51 -5.77 -4.03
CA MET A 266 10.21 -5.09 -5.13
C MET A 266 10.45 -3.62 -4.81
N SER A 267 9.45 -2.93 -4.25
CA SER A 267 9.57 -1.51 -3.87
C SER A 267 10.67 -1.30 -2.84
N ILE A 268 10.61 -1.97 -1.67
CA ILE A 268 11.59 -1.72 -0.60
C ILE A 268 13.02 -2.12 -1.01
N VAL A 269 13.19 -3.21 -1.77
CA VAL A 269 14.51 -3.61 -2.29
C VAL A 269 15.04 -2.56 -3.25
N THR A 270 14.20 -2.08 -4.17
CA THR A 270 14.56 -1.03 -5.13
C THR A 270 14.96 0.24 -4.38
N THR A 271 14.13 0.73 -3.45
CA THR A 271 14.40 1.94 -2.66
C THR A 271 15.69 1.81 -1.84
N PHE A 272 15.87 0.71 -1.11
CA PHE A 272 17.04 0.50 -0.25
C PHE A 272 18.34 0.51 -1.05
N PHE A 273 18.41 -0.22 -2.16
CA PHE A 273 19.61 -0.32 -2.99
C PHE A 273 19.82 0.88 -3.93
N SER A 274 18.80 1.72 -4.15
CA SER A 274 18.96 2.99 -4.86
C SER A 274 19.56 4.09 -3.98
N SER A 275 19.61 3.88 -2.66
CA SER A 275 20.18 4.85 -1.72
C SER A 275 21.72 4.90 -1.84
N PRO A 276 22.33 6.10 -1.93
CA PRO A 276 23.78 6.27 -1.97
C PRO A 276 24.46 5.83 -0.66
N PHE A 277 23.72 5.69 0.43
CA PHE A 277 24.28 5.23 1.72
C PHE A 277 24.33 3.71 1.81
N SER A 278 23.48 3.03 1.05
CA SER A 278 23.67 1.60 0.82
C SER A 278 25.06 1.37 0.21
N ASP A 279 25.56 2.28 -0.64
CA ASP A 279 26.89 2.26 -1.28
C ASP A 279 28.05 2.34 -0.31
N GLN A 280 27.85 3.02 0.81
CA GLN A 280 28.87 3.20 1.84
C GLN A 280 28.86 2.07 2.88
N SER A 281 27.83 1.22 2.89
CA SER A 281 27.74 0.09 3.84
C SER A 281 28.76 -1.00 3.51
N THR A 282 29.66 -1.27 4.46
CA THR A 282 30.63 -2.37 4.39
C THR A 282 29.96 -3.74 4.55
N THR A 283 28.75 -3.80 5.12
CA THR A 283 27.99 -5.03 5.36
C THR A 283 27.66 -5.78 4.07
N LEU A 284 27.52 -5.08 2.93
CA LEU A 284 27.25 -5.74 1.64
C LEU A 284 28.40 -6.67 1.21
N GLN A 285 29.65 -6.34 1.55
CA GLN A 285 30.80 -7.18 1.18
C GLN A 285 30.75 -8.55 1.85
N THR A 286 30.27 -8.64 3.09
CA THR A 286 30.13 -9.89 3.83
C THR A 286 28.81 -10.62 3.55
N ARG A 287 27.86 -9.94 2.88
CA ARG A 287 26.50 -10.44 2.57
C ARG A 287 26.24 -10.64 1.07
N GLN A 288 27.29 -10.67 0.25
CA GLN A 288 27.19 -10.93 -1.20
C GLN A 288 26.34 -12.17 -1.55
N PRO A 289 26.40 -13.30 -0.82
CA PRO A 289 25.56 -14.46 -1.14
C PRO A 289 24.06 -14.14 -1.09
N VAL A 290 23.59 -13.42 -0.07
CA VAL A 290 22.18 -13.03 0.08
C VAL A 290 21.76 -12.08 -1.04
N PHE A 291 22.63 -11.12 -1.36
CA PHE A 291 22.40 -10.18 -2.47
C PHE A 291 22.26 -10.91 -3.82
N VAL A 292 23.17 -11.84 -4.13
CA VAL A 292 23.12 -12.62 -5.38
C VAL A 292 21.87 -13.49 -5.42
N GLN A 293 21.50 -14.13 -4.31
CA GLN A 293 20.25 -14.88 -4.19
C GLN A 293 19.03 -14.00 -4.42
N LEU A 294 19.05 -12.75 -3.94
CA LEU A 294 17.96 -11.80 -4.13
C LEU A 294 17.79 -11.46 -5.61
N LEU A 295 18.88 -11.12 -6.31
CA LEU A 295 18.85 -10.87 -7.75
C LEU A 295 18.34 -12.11 -8.52
N GLN A 296 18.82 -13.31 -8.17
CA GLN A 296 18.34 -14.56 -8.77
C GLN A 296 16.84 -14.78 -8.53
N GLY A 297 16.37 -14.57 -7.29
CA GLY A 297 14.98 -14.71 -6.90
C GLY A 297 14.07 -13.75 -7.66
N VAL A 298 14.41 -12.46 -7.68
CA VAL A 298 13.68 -11.43 -8.42
C VAL A 298 13.66 -11.75 -9.92
N PHE A 299 14.78 -12.21 -10.48
CA PHE A 299 14.85 -12.63 -11.88
C PHE A 299 13.94 -13.84 -12.19
N ARG A 300 13.82 -14.80 -11.26
CA ARG A 300 12.85 -15.91 -11.39
C ARG A 300 11.41 -15.40 -11.37
N VAL A 301 11.07 -14.44 -10.50
CA VAL A 301 9.74 -13.81 -10.47
C VAL A 301 9.41 -13.22 -11.84
N TYR A 302 10.34 -12.51 -12.48
CA TYR A 302 10.11 -11.89 -13.80
C TYR A 302 9.64 -12.88 -14.89
N HIS A 303 10.05 -14.15 -14.78
CA HIS A 303 9.70 -15.22 -15.72
C HIS A 303 8.38 -15.92 -15.38
N CYS A 304 7.70 -15.51 -14.32
CA CYS A 304 6.37 -16.00 -14.03
C CYS A 304 5.38 -15.49 -15.09
N ASN A 305 4.72 -16.42 -15.78
CA ASN A 305 3.82 -16.12 -16.90
C ASN A 305 2.51 -15.43 -16.48
N TRP A 306 2.20 -15.40 -15.19
CA TRP A 306 0.98 -14.83 -14.63
C TRP A 306 1.12 -13.35 -14.25
N LEU A 307 2.32 -12.77 -14.32
CA LEU A 307 2.56 -11.38 -13.93
C LEU A 307 1.74 -10.40 -14.78
N MET A 308 1.05 -9.49 -14.12
CA MET A 308 0.39 -8.35 -14.76
C MET A 308 1.44 -7.33 -15.25
N PRO A 309 1.13 -6.50 -16.27
CA PRO A 309 2.10 -5.53 -16.81
C PRO A 309 2.71 -4.58 -15.77
N SER A 310 1.91 -4.10 -14.81
CA SER A 310 2.37 -3.23 -13.71
C SER A 310 3.34 -3.96 -12.77
N GLN A 311 2.99 -5.18 -12.35
CA GLN A 311 3.86 -6.04 -11.53
C GLN A 311 5.16 -6.36 -12.25
N LYS A 312 5.09 -6.68 -13.54
CA LYS A 312 6.27 -6.96 -14.36
C LYS A 312 7.21 -5.76 -14.47
N ALA A 313 6.66 -4.55 -14.59
CA ALA A 313 7.45 -3.32 -14.60
C ALA A 313 8.14 -3.06 -13.25
N SER A 314 7.45 -3.31 -12.12
CA SER A 314 8.01 -3.23 -10.77
C SER A 314 9.19 -4.20 -10.61
N VAL A 315 9.01 -5.46 -10.99
CA VAL A 315 10.07 -6.49 -10.96
C VAL A 315 11.25 -6.11 -11.87
N GLU A 316 10.99 -5.61 -13.09
CA GLU A 316 12.07 -5.17 -14.00
C GLU A 316 12.88 -4.01 -13.41
N SER A 317 12.22 -3.05 -12.76
CA SER A 317 12.89 -1.94 -12.09
C SER A 317 13.81 -2.44 -10.97
N CYS A 318 13.35 -3.41 -10.18
CA CYS A 318 14.14 -4.02 -9.12
C CYS A 318 15.37 -4.75 -9.66
N ILE A 319 15.21 -5.54 -10.74
CA ILE A 319 16.34 -6.21 -11.42
C ILE A 319 17.37 -5.19 -11.90
N ARG A 320 16.93 -4.06 -12.47
CA ARG A 320 17.82 -3.01 -12.97
C ARG A 320 18.69 -2.45 -11.85
N VAL A 321 18.07 -2.03 -10.75
CA VAL A 321 18.79 -1.48 -9.58
C VAL A 321 19.78 -2.49 -9.02
N LEU A 322 19.36 -3.74 -8.79
CA LEU A 322 20.25 -4.78 -8.28
C LEU A 322 21.41 -5.09 -9.24
N SER A 323 21.15 -5.13 -10.55
CA SER A 323 22.20 -5.31 -11.57
C SER A 323 23.20 -4.15 -11.56
N ASP A 324 22.73 -2.92 -11.46
CA ASP A 324 23.59 -1.73 -11.46
C ASP A 324 24.48 -1.68 -10.20
N VAL A 325 23.92 -2.03 -9.03
CA VAL A 325 24.68 -2.15 -7.78
C VAL A 325 25.73 -3.26 -7.85
N ALA A 326 25.42 -4.39 -8.48
CA ALA A 326 26.38 -5.47 -8.63
C ALA A 326 27.58 -5.05 -9.48
N LYS A 327 27.31 -4.33 -10.59
CA LYS A 327 28.34 -3.80 -11.49
C LYS A 327 29.18 -2.71 -10.81
N SER A 328 28.55 -1.77 -10.13
CA SER A 328 29.26 -0.66 -9.45
C SER A 328 30.19 -1.14 -8.35
N ARG A 329 29.84 -2.26 -7.68
CA ARG A 329 30.62 -2.82 -6.57
C ARG A 329 31.44 -4.05 -6.91
N ALA A 330 31.51 -4.42 -8.19
CA ALA A 330 32.21 -5.63 -8.65
C ALA A 330 31.80 -6.89 -7.87
N ILE A 331 30.50 -7.03 -7.55
CA ILE A 331 29.97 -8.23 -6.90
C ILE A 331 29.96 -9.36 -7.93
N ALA A 332 30.59 -10.48 -7.59
CA ALA A 332 30.64 -11.64 -8.47
C ALA A 332 29.24 -12.27 -8.59
N ILE A 333 28.64 -12.15 -9.77
CA ILE A 333 27.39 -12.82 -10.14
C ILE A 333 27.71 -14.02 -11.03
N PRO A 334 26.98 -15.16 -10.93
CA PRO A 334 27.11 -16.25 -11.88
C PRO A 334 26.94 -15.79 -13.34
N VAL A 335 27.85 -16.21 -14.21
CA VAL A 335 27.94 -15.77 -15.62
C VAL A 335 26.62 -15.94 -16.37
N ASP A 336 25.92 -17.05 -16.13
CA ASP A 336 24.62 -17.32 -16.77
C ASP A 336 23.56 -16.29 -16.36
N LEU A 337 23.53 -15.89 -15.08
CA LEU A 337 22.58 -14.89 -14.60
C LEU A 337 22.90 -13.52 -15.18
N ASP A 338 24.17 -13.11 -15.18
CA ASP A 338 24.59 -11.83 -15.77
C ASP A 338 24.24 -11.76 -17.27
N SER A 339 24.50 -12.83 -18.03
CA SER A 339 24.11 -12.91 -19.45
C SER A 339 22.59 -12.77 -19.63
N GLN A 340 21.80 -13.48 -18.82
CA GLN A 340 20.33 -13.43 -18.90
C GLN A 340 19.76 -12.05 -18.54
N VAL A 341 20.31 -11.40 -17.51
CA VAL A 341 19.93 -10.04 -17.11
C VAL A 341 20.29 -9.01 -18.19
N ASN A 342 21.48 -9.10 -18.77
CA ASN A 342 21.87 -8.18 -19.86
C ASN A 342 20.98 -8.38 -21.11
N ASN A 343 20.61 -9.62 -21.43
CA ASN A 343 19.67 -9.92 -22.52
C ASN A 343 18.26 -9.37 -22.30
N LEU A 344 17.80 -9.32 -21.06
CA LEU A 344 16.50 -8.73 -20.70
C LEU A 344 16.42 -7.26 -21.14
N PHE A 345 17.44 -6.46 -20.83
CA PHE A 345 17.47 -5.04 -21.15
C PHE A 345 17.75 -4.75 -22.64
N LEU A 346 18.45 -5.63 -23.34
CA LEU A 346 18.57 -5.55 -24.80
C LEU A 346 17.22 -5.76 -25.50
N LYS A 347 16.41 -6.71 -25.04
CA LYS A 347 15.07 -6.96 -25.59
C LYS A 347 14.11 -5.80 -25.31
N SER A 348 14.11 -5.23 -24.11
CA SER A 348 13.23 -4.10 -23.79
C SER A 348 13.59 -2.86 -24.60
N HIS A 349 14.89 -2.55 -24.76
CA HIS A 349 15.37 -1.44 -25.59
C HIS A 349 14.95 -1.60 -27.07
N ASN A 350 15.04 -2.81 -27.62
CA ASN A 350 14.63 -3.09 -29.00
C ASN A 350 13.11 -2.92 -29.21
N ILE A 351 12.27 -3.30 -28.25
CA ILE A 351 10.81 -3.12 -28.32
C ILE A 351 10.44 -1.64 -28.25
N VAL A 352 11.07 -0.87 -27.35
CA VAL A 352 10.84 0.58 -27.23
C VAL A 352 11.26 1.29 -28.51
N GLN A 353 12.44 0.97 -29.06
CA GLN A 353 12.89 1.54 -30.33
C GLN A 353 11.95 1.19 -31.48
N LYS A 354 11.51 -0.07 -31.60
CA LYS A 354 10.57 -0.50 -32.65
C LYS A 354 9.21 0.18 -32.52
N THR A 355 8.73 0.37 -31.28
CA THR A 355 7.47 1.08 -31.00
C THR A 355 7.61 2.56 -31.34
N ALA A 356 8.67 3.23 -30.89
CA ALA A 356 8.95 4.62 -31.24
C ALA A 356 9.11 4.83 -32.76
N MET A 357 9.77 3.88 -33.46
CA MET A 357 9.91 3.87 -34.91
C MET A 357 8.55 3.73 -35.61
N ASN A 358 7.70 2.81 -35.15
CA ASN A 358 6.34 2.63 -35.66
C ASN A 358 5.46 3.85 -35.41
N TRP A 359 5.50 4.44 -34.22
CA TRP A 359 4.80 5.70 -33.91
C TRP A 359 5.25 6.83 -34.84
N ARG A 360 6.56 6.96 -35.08
CA ARG A 360 7.12 7.96 -36.00
C ARG A 360 6.70 7.73 -37.45
N MET A 361 6.52 6.48 -37.88
CA MET A 361 5.98 6.13 -39.20
C MET A 361 4.47 6.39 -39.30
N THR A 362 3.69 6.07 -38.26
CA THR A 362 2.25 6.34 -38.21
C THR A 362 1.95 7.83 -38.16
N ALA A 363 2.71 8.62 -37.39
CA ALA A 363 2.60 10.08 -37.35
C ALA A 363 2.96 10.74 -38.70
N ARG A 364 3.91 10.16 -39.45
CA ARG A 364 4.21 10.58 -40.84
C ARG A 364 3.09 10.24 -41.83
N ASN A 365 2.35 9.16 -41.60
CA ASN A 365 1.25 8.72 -42.46
C ASN A 365 -0.11 9.34 -42.08
N ALA A 366 -0.24 9.93 -40.89
CA ALA A 366 -1.46 10.61 -40.43
C ALA A 366 -1.77 11.90 -41.22
N ALA A 367 -0.80 12.46 -41.94
CA ALA A 367 -1.00 13.62 -42.81
C ALA A 367 -1.76 13.32 -44.13
N ARG A 368 -2.29 12.10 -44.33
CA ARG A 368 -2.85 11.66 -45.62
C ARG A 368 -4.12 10.81 -45.58
N ARG A 369 -4.94 10.87 -44.52
CA ARG A 369 -6.27 10.24 -44.54
C ARG A 369 -7.36 11.15 -43.97
N ASP A 370 -8.06 11.83 -44.89
CA ASP A 370 -9.47 12.15 -44.70
C ASP A 370 -10.29 10.85 -44.86
N SER A 371 -11.03 10.47 -43.82
CA SER A 371 -12.14 9.52 -43.95
C SER A 371 -13.10 9.62 -42.75
N VAL A 372 -14.20 10.33 -43.01
CA VAL A 372 -15.59 10.12 -42.61
C VAL A 372 -15.90 9.09 -41.50
N MET A 373 -16.53 9.63 -40.46
CA MET A 373 -17.34 9.11 -39.34
C MET A 373 -17.68 7.61 -39.24
N ALA A 374 -17.57 7.08 -38.02
CA ALA A 374 -18.52 6.11 -37.46
C ALA A 374 -19.15 6.72 -36.20
N ALA A 375 -20.45 6.99 -36.27
CA ALA A 375 -21.24 7.47 -35.13
C ALA A 375 -21.33 6.37 -34.07
N SER A 376 -20.50 6.47 -33.03
CA SER A 376 -20.86 5.97 -31.71
C SER A 376 -21.93 6.91 -31.16
N ARG A 377 -23.07 6.38 -30.71
CA ARG A 377 -24.04 7.19 -29.95
C ARG A 377 -23.41 7.52 -28.60
N ASP A 378 -22.60 8.57 -28.58
CA ASP A 378 -22.14 9.20 -27.34
C ASP A 378 -23.36 9.85 -26.69
N TYR A 379 -23.96 9.15 -25.73
CA TYR A 379 -25.03 9.70 -24.88
C TYR A 379 -24.59 10.98 -24.14
N ARG A 380 -23.27 11.23 -24.01
CA ARG A 380 -22.73 12.51 -23.52
C ARG A 380 -23.04 13.69 -24.45
N ASN A 381 -23.00 13.48 -25.77
CA ASN A 381 -23.28 14.54 -26.76
C ASN A 381 -24.78 14.85 -26.90
N ILE A 382 -25.66 14.09 -26.24
CA ILE A 382 -27.11 14.37 -26.22
C ILE A 382 -27.45 15.37 -25.09
N ILE A 383 -26.57 15.48 -24.09
CA ILE A 383 -26.78 16.28 -22.87
C ILE A 383 -25.93 17.56 -22.88
N GLU A 384 -24.78 17.57 -23.57
CA GLU A 384 -24.03 18.79 -23.92
C GLU A 384 -24.74 19.58 -25.03
#